data_AF-A0A075UYB2-F1
#
_entry.id   AF-A0A075UYB2-F1
#
_cell.length_a   1.000
_cell.length_b   1.000
_cell.length_c   1.000
_cell.angle_alpha   90.00
_cell.angle_beta   90.00
_cell.angle_gamma   90.00
#
_symmetry.space_group_name_H-M   'P 1'
#
loop_
_entity.id
_entity.type
_entity.pdbx_description
1 polymer ?
#
loop_
_entity_poly.entity_id
_entity_poly.type
_entity_poly.pdbx_seq_one_letter_code
_entity_poly.pdbx_strand_id
1 'polypeptide(L)'
;MSLGTGEGPAEKHLRRRLGYRVTAVVSLIPVGGGVIGLAVQAFEKDPIWGFEGFFDEFALICVGLLVALFARHRARVHAGLAEAAPDDRRADDAALVAIDPERETAKLRLLGLRSAWIAPIWPAVFAAGVLLLVLGGSGEDGFGKLGVLPTAFGLVGSVGSLMSAAGWRARHRSVQATGWRPARATVRPDYEGLGNRLPPATYLTFDDGTETVVRSVGWSIRSCRRFRKNPGLRVWIGGEGANMVVLFPRGRVSRRPYAFPARPELVRSLSTQGCPEARRDSLSGKPALLD
;
A
#
# COMPACT_ATOMS: atom_id res chain seq x y z
N MET A 1 19.06 -16.47 36.93
CA MET A 1 18.68 -15.13 36.44
C MET A 1 19.51 -14.81 35.20
N SER A 2 18.93 -14.93 34.00
CA SER A 2 19.59 -14.54 32.76
C SER A 2 19.39 -13.04 32.57
N LEU A 3 20.47 -12.27 32.63
CA LEU A 3 20.48 -10.86 32.23
C LEU A 3 20.33 -10.83 30.70
N GLY A 4 19.09 -10.89 30.23
CA GLY A 4 18.78 -10.68 28.81
C GLY A 4 19.24 -9.28 28.43
N THR A 5 20.36 -9.19 27.72
CA THR A 5 20.81 -7.99 27.03
C THR A 5 19.77 -7.68 25.95
N GLY A 6 18.70 -7.00 26.36
CA GLY A 6 17.65 -6.55 25.46
C GLY A 6 18.27 -5.58 24.46
N GLU A 7 18.55 -6.05 23.25
CA GLU A 7 18.95 -5.21 22.11
C GLU A 7 18.06 -3.96 22.11
N GLY A 8 18.69 -2.80 22.25
CA GLY A 8 17.97 -1.54 22.28
C GLY A 8 17.15 -1.35 20.99
N PRO A 9 16.01 -0.65 21.04
CA PRO A 9 15.18 -0.42 19.85
C PRO A 9 15.93 0.25 18.68
N ALA A 10 17.01 0.97 18.96
CA ALA A 10 17.94 1.54 17.97
C ALA A 10 18.80 0.48 17.27
N GLU A 11 19.35 -0.47 18.01
CA GLU A 11 20.19 -1.57 17.50
C GLU A 11 19.38 -2.51 16.60
N LYS A 12 18.15 -2.85 17.02
CA LYS A 12 17.20 -3.62 16.21
C LYS A 12 16.83 -2.91 14.90
N HIS A 13 16.80 -1.58 14.87
CA HIS A 13 16.58 -0.80 13.65
C HIS A 13 17.80 -0.80 12.73
N LEU A 14 18.99 -0.63 13.28
CA LEU A 14 20.26 -0.69 12.55
C LEU A 14 20.44 -2.05 11.87
N ARG A 15 20.21 -3.15 12.60
CA ARG A 15 20.34 -4.52 12.08
C ARG A 15 19.37 -4.81 10.93
N ARG A 16 18.12 -4.34 11.02
CA ARG A 16 17.14 -4.43 9.93
C ARG A 16 17.55 -3.62 8.70
N ARG A 17 18.09 -2.41 8.90
CA ARG A 17 18.57 -1.54 7.82
C ARG A 17 19.77 -2.16 7.10
N LEU A 18 20.69 -2.77 7.86
CA LEU A 18 21.84 -3.49 7.31
C LEU A 18 21.36 -4.71 6.52
N GLY A 19 20.42 -5.50 7.06
CA GLY A 19 19.82 -6.64 6.38
C GLY A 19 19.26 -6.29 5.01
N TYR A 20 18.45 -5.22 4.90
CA TYR A 20 17.92 -4.80 3.59
C TYR A 20 19.00 -4.34 2.60
N ARG A 21 20.08 -3.71 3.08
CA ARG A 21 21.21 -3.34 2.20
C ARG A 21 21.94 -4.58 1.70
N VAL A 22 22.21 -5.54 2.58
CA VAL A 22 22.84 -6.81 2.22
C VAL A 22 21.97 -7.56 1.22
N THR A 23 20.65 -7.71 1.48
CA THR A 23 19.73 -8.34 0.52
C THR A 23 19.72 -7.63 -0.83
N ALA A 24 19.77 -6.30 -0.86
CA ALA A 24 19.82 -5.53 -2.11
C ALA A 24 21.13 -5.76 -2.88
N VAL A 25 22.27 -5.87 -2.20
CA VAL A 25 23.57 -6.15 -2.84
C VAL A 25 23.63 -7.61 -3.32
N VAL A 26 23.22 -8.56 -2.49
CA VAL A 26 23.23 -9.99 -2.85
C VAL A 26 22.30 -10.28 -4.02
N SER A 27 21.15 -9.62 -4.12
CA SER A 27 20.24 -9.76 -5.26
C SER A 27 20.74 -9.17 -6.58
N LEU A 28 21.83 -8.38 -6.57
CA LEU A 28 22.49 -7.91 -7.80
C LEU A 28 23.50 -8.91 -8.36
N ILE A 29 23.97 -9.89 -7.57
CA ILE A 29 24.86 -10.96 -8.03
C ILE A 29 24.24 -11.76 -9.19
N PRO A 30 23.01 -12.28 -9.08
CA PRO A 30 22.36 -12.97 -10.20
C PRO A 30 22.07 -12.06 -11.40
N VAL A 31 21.86 -10.76 -11.17
CA VAL A 31 21.73 -9.78 -12.27
C VAL A 31 23.04 -9.68 -13.05
N GLY A 32 24.17 -9.57 -12.35
CA GLY A 32 25.49 -9.59 -12.98
C GLY A 32 25.76 -10.89 -13.73
N GLY A 33 25.42 -12.03 -13.12
CA GLY A 33 25.54 -13.34 -13.74
C GLY A 33 24.75 -13.46 -15.05
N GLY A 34 23.47 -13.07 -15.05
CA GLY A 34 22.66 -13.12 -16.27
C GLY A 34 23.10 -12.13 -17.34
N VAL A 35 23.63 -10.95 -16.98
CA VAL A 35 24.16 -10.00 -17.98
C VAL A 35 25.44 -10.54 -18.62
N ILE A 36 26.29 -11.20 -17.85
CA ILE A 36 27.51 -11.84 -18.36
C ILE A 36 27.14 -13.02 -19.27
N GLY A 37 26.19 -13.87 -18.88
CA GLY A 37 25.70 -14.97 -19.70
C GLY A 37 25.10 -14.50 -21.02
N LEU A 38 24.23 -13.47 -20.98
CA LEU A 38 23.69 -12.79 -22.16
C LEU A 38 24.78 -12.24 -23.08
N ALA A 39 25.82 -11.62 -22.51
CA ALA A 39 26.93 -11.09 -23.28
C ALA A 39 27.70 -12.22 -23.96
N VAL A 40 28.02 -13.31 -23.25
CA VAL A 40 28.71 -14.47 -23.83
C VAL A 40 27.90 -15.09 -24.96
N GLN A 41 26.58 -15.30 -24.77
CA GLN A 41 25.69 -15.83 -25.82
C GLN A 41 25.63 -14.93 -27.06
N ALA A 42 25.64 -13.60 -26.89
CA ALA A 42 25.61 -12.66 -28.01
C ALA A 42 26.86 -12.70 -28.90
N PHE A 43 27.98 -13.25 -28.40
CA PHE A 43 29.24 -13.35 -29.13
C PHE A 43 29.54 -14.76 -29.66
N GLU A 44 28.72 -15.76 -29.34
CA GLU A 44 28.92 -17.15 -29.79
C GLU A 44 28.23 -17.39 -31.14
N LYS A 45 28.99 -17.90 -32.12
CA LYS A 45 28.55 -18.01 -33.53
C LYS A 45 27.62 -19.20 -33.79
N ASP A 46 27.69 -20.21 -32.93
CA ASP A 46 26.86 -21.41 -32.96
C ASP A 46 26.32 -21.65 -31.53
N PRO A 47 25.11 -21.19 -31.19
CA PRO A 47 24.56 -21.37 -29.84
C PRO A 47 24.21 -22.86 -29.66
N ILE A 48 25.14 -23.61 -29.04
CA ILE A 48 24.96 -25.02 -28.69
C ILE A 48 23.87 -25.20 -27.62
N TRP A 49 23.48 -24.11 -26.95
CA TRP A 49 22.38 -24.04 -26.01
C TRP A 49 21.24 -23.22 -26.63
N GLY A 50 20.10 -23.85 -26.86
CA GLY A 50 18.91 -23.19 -27.40
C GLY A 50 18.38 -22.06 -26.50
N PHE A 51 17.35 -21.38 -26.97
CA PHE A 51 16.65 -20.26 -26.33
C PHE A 51 16.30 -20.45 -24.83
N GLU A 52 16.34 -21.68 -24.30
CA GLU A 52 16.10 -22.02 -22.89
C GLU A 52 17.06 -21.31 -21.91
N GLY A 53 18.35 -21.18 -22.24
CA GLY A 53 19.32 -20.51 -21.35
C GLY A 53 19.08 -18.99 -21.23
N PHE A 54 18.59 -18.35 -22.29
CA PHE A 54 18.32 -16.91 -22.33
C PHE A 54 17.18 -16.51 -21.36
N PHE A 55 16.12 -17.30 -21.29
CA PHE A 55 14.96 -16.99 -20.45
C PHE A 55 15.25 -17.17 -18.96
N ASP A 56 16.03 -18.20 -18.59
CA ASP A 56 16.44 -18.42 -17.20
C ASP A 56 17.31 -17.26 -16.69
N GLU A 57 18.27 -16.80 -17.50
CA GLU A 57 19.11 -15.66 -17.17
C GLU A 57 18.33 -14.34 -17.10
N PHE A 58 17.41 -14.11 -18.04
CA PHE A 58 16.56 -12.92 -18.03
C PHE A 58 15.59 -12.90 -16.83
N ALA A 59 15.01 -14.05 -16.48
CA ALA A 59 14.17 -14.19 -15.30
C ALA A 59 14.97 -13.93 -14.01
N LEU A 60 16.20 -14.45 -13.90
CA LEU A 60 17.11 -14.18 -12.79
C LEU A 60 17.44 -12.68 -12.66
N ILE A 61 17.70 -11.99 -13.77
CA ILE A 61 17.90 -10.54 -13.78
C ILE A 61 16.65 -9.80 -13.28
N CYS A 62 15.48 -10.14 -13.80
CA CYS A 62 14.22 -9.47 -13.44
C CYS A 62 13.89 -9.66 -11.96
N VAL A 63 14.00 -10.89 -11.46
CA VAL A 63 13.76 -11.21 -10.04
C VAL A 63 14.79 -10.52 -9.16
N GLY A 64 16.07 -10.56 -9.52
CA GLY A 64 17.14 -9.89 -8.78
C GLY A 64 16.93 -8.37 -8.69
N LEU A 65 16.59 -7.71 -9.79
CA LEU A 65 16.26 -6.28 -9.82
C LEU A 65 15.02 -5.96 -8.97
N LEU A 66 13.96 -6.76 -9.05
CA LEU A 66 12.76 -6.57 -8.24
C LEU A 66 13.07 -6.68 -6.75
N VAL A 67 13.85 -7.68 -6.33
CA VAL A 67 14.28 -7.86 -4.94
C VAL A 67 15.15 -6.67 -4.49
N ALA A 68 16.10 -6.23 -5.31
CA ALA A 68 16.97 -5.09 -4.99
C ALA A 68 16.18 -3.79 -4.84
N LEU A 69 15.24 -3.52 -5.76
CA LEU A 69 14.36 -2.34 -5.71
C LEU A 69 13.44 -2.39 -4.48
N PHE A 70 12.88 -3.56 -4.16
CA PHE A 70 12.02 -3.74 -3.00
C PHE A 70 12.80 -3.55 -1.68
N ALA A 71 13.99 -4.14 -1.58
CA ALA A 71 14.88 -4.01 -0.42
C ALA A 71 15.32 -2.55 -0.24
N ARG A 72 15.69 -1.85 -1.32
CA ARG A 72 16.01 -0.41 -1.30
C ARG A 72 14.81 0.43 -0.87
N HIS A 73 13.62 0.12 -1.39
CA HIS A 73 12.39 0.80 -1.00
C HIS A 73 12.10 0.62 0.50
N ARG A 74 12.17 -0.63 1.00
CA ARG A 74 12.03 -0.95 2.43
C ARG A 74 13.07 -0.22 3.28
N ALA A 75 14.33 -0.19 2.88
CA ALA A 75 15.40 0.50 3.60
C ALA A 75 15.13 2.01 3.72
N ARG A 76 14.64 2.66 2.65
CA ARG A 76 14.24 4.07 2.68
C ARG A 76 13.06 4.31 3.62
N VAL A 77 12.05 3.43 3.55
CA VAL A 77 10.91 3.50 4.47
C VAL A 77 11.40 3.44 5.91
N HIS A 78 12.19 2.43 6.26
CA HIS A 78 12.73 2.24 7.61
C HIS A 78 13.68 3.34 8.08
N ALA A 79 14.44 3.97 7.18
CA ALA A 79 15.26 5.13 7.52
C ALA A 79 14.41 6.32 7.97
N GLY A 80 13.37 6.67 7.20
CA GLY A 80 12.44 7.73 7.58
C GLY A 80 11.66 7.39 8.85
N LEU A 81 11.42 6.09 9.10
CA LEU A 81 10.79 5.64 10.34
C LEU A 81 11.61 5.95 11.60
N ALA A 82 12.94 5.98 11.52
CA ALA A 82 13.85 6.17 12.65
C ALA A 82 14.12 7.65 12.97
N GLU A 83 14.09 8.52 11.96
CA GLU A 83 14.27 9.98 12.13
C GLU A 83 12.99 10.69 12.60
N ALA A 84 11.82 10.09 12.39
CA ALA A 84 10.55 10.61 12.89
C ALA A 84 10.46 10.37 14.41
N ALA A 85 11.09 11.26 15.18
CA ALA A 85 10.91 11.36 16.62
C ALA A 85 9.41 11.47 16.97
N PRO A 86 8.95 10.80 18.03
CA PRO A 86 7.59 10.97 18.51
C PRO A 86 7.45 12.38 19.08
N ASP A 87 6.33 13.02 18.78
CA ASP A 87 5.81 14.20 19.48
C ASP A 87 6.11 15.59 18.90
N ASP A 88 5.88 15.78 17.60
CA ASP A 88 5.67 17.14 17.08
C ASP A 88 4.29 17.29 16.43
N ARG A 89 3.24 17.04 17.22
CA ARG A 89 1.85 17.34 16.81
C ARG A 89 1.70 18.79 16.36
N ARG A 90 2.47 19.71 16.95
CA ARG A 90 2.51 21.12 16.54
C ARG A 90 3.04 21.28 15.13
N ALA A 91 4.10 20.57 14.76
CA ALA A 91 4.61 20.59 13.40
C ALA A 91 3.69 19.90 12.40
N ASP A 92 2.93 18.88 12.78
CA ASP A 92 1.91 18.27 11.90
C ASP A 92 0.73 19.23 11.66
N ASP A 93 0.26 19.92 12.71
CA ASP A 93 -0.78 20.95 12.59
C ASP A 93 -0.31 22.14 11.74
N ALA A 94 0.92 22.63 11.98
CA ALA A 94 1.53 23.69 11.15
C ALA A 94 1.74 23.23 9.71
N ALA A 95 2.12 21.96 9.49
CA ALA A 95 2.26 21.41 8.15
C ALA A 95 0.93 21.39 7.40
N LEU A 96 -0.17 21.10 8.09
CA LEU A 96 -1.49 21.04 7.49
C LEU A 96 -1.98 22.41 7.03
N VAL A 97 -1.72 23.46 7.83
CA VAL A 97 -2.03 24.85 7.46
C VAL A 97 -1.22 25.28 6.23
N ALA A 98 0.00 24.79 6.08
CA ALA A 98 0.85 25.06 4.92
C ALA A 98 0.47 24.24 3.66
N ILE A 99 -0.51 23.33 3.74
CA ILE A 99 -0.98 22.58 2.58
C ILE A 99 -1.89 23.48 1.75
N ASP A 100 -1.47 23.75 0.52
CA ASP A 100 -2.32 24.31 -0.53
C ASP A 100 -3.23 23.20 -1.11
N PRO A 101 -4.55 23.24 -0.85
CA PRO A 101 -5.48 22.20 -1.29
C PRO A 101 -5.63 22.12 -2.80
N GLU A 102 -5.51 23.23 -3.53
CA GLU A 102 -5.60 23.26 -4.99
C GLU A 102 -4.41 22.53 -5.61
N ARG A 103 -3.21 22.80 -5.10
CA ARG A 103 -1.98 22.11 -5.52
C ARG A 103 -2.04 20.61 -5.23
N GLU A 104 -2.60 20.20 -4.08
CA GLU A 104 -2.77 18.78 -3.78
C GLU A 104 -3.84 18.12 -4.65
N THR A 105 -4.88 18.86 -5.03
CA THR A 105 -5.86 18.40 -6.03
C THR A 105 -5.17 18.13 -7.37
N ALA A 106 -4.35 19.06 -7.87
CA ALA A 106 -3.61 18.87 -9.12
C ALA A 106 -2.67 17.63 -9.06
N LYS A 107 -2.09 17.33 -7.89
CA LYS A 107 -1.28 16.12 -7.69
C LYS A 107 -2.09 14.84 -7.81
N LEU A 108 -3.39 14.83 -7.49
CA LEU A 108 -4.24 13.66 -7.71
C LEU A 108 -4.35 13.30 -9.20
N ARG A 109 -4.43 14.30 -10.08
CA ARG A 109 -4.38 14.09 -11.53
C ARG A 109 -3.04 13.46 -11.95
N LEU A 110 -1.94 13.95 -11.40
CA LEU A 110 -0.61 13.37 -11.64
C LEU A 110 -0.49 11.93 -11.14
N LEU A 111 -1.16 11.57 -10.05
CA LEU A 111 -1.21 10.18 -9.59
C LEU A 111 -1.94 9.28 -10.60
N GLY A 112 -3.05 9.75 -11.18
CA GLY A 112 -3.72 9.05 -12.27
C GLY A 112 -2.84 8.88 -13.51
N LEU A 113 -2.13 9.94 -13.91
CA LEU A 113 -1.18 9.89 -15.04
C LEU A 113 0.01 8.96 -14.77
N ARG A 114 0.53 8.95 -13.54
CA ARG A 114 1.58 8.00 -13.14
C ARG A 114 1.08 6.56 -13.13
N SER A 115 -0.13 6.30 -12.67
CA SER A 115 -0.71 4.95 -12.81
C SER A 115 -0.84 4.56 -14.29
N ALA A 116 -1.22 5.51 -15.16
CA ALA A 116 -1.33 5.28 -16.60
C ALA A 116 0.03 5.09 -17.30
N TRP A 117 1.13 5.68 -16.80
CA TRP A 117 2.47 5.53 -17.40
C TRP A 117 2.97 4.08 -17.37
N ILE A 118 2.58 3.30 -16.35
CA ILE A 118 2.92 1.88 -16.23
C ILE A 118 1.96 1.01 -17.08
N ALA A 119 0.78 1.53 -17.42
CA ALA A 119 -0.23 0.79 -18.16
C ALA A 119 0.27 0.16 -19.47
N PRO A 120 1.10 0.78 -20.33
CA PRO A 120 1.58 0.13 -21.57
C PRO A 120 2.55 -1.05 -21.35
N ILE A 121 3.20 -1.15 -20.18
CA ILE A 121 4.12 -2.25 -19.89
C ILE A 121 3.36 -3.58 -19.81
N TRP A 122 2.17 -3.58 -19.23
CA TRP A 122 1.41 -4.81 -18.99
C TRP A 122 0.83 -5.46 -20.27
N PRO A 123 0.27 -4.72 -21.25
CA PRO A 123 -0.10 -5.25 -22.55
C PRO A 123 1.10 -5.82 -23.32
N ALA A 124 2.29 -5.22 -23.19
CA ALA A 124 3.50 -5.78 -23.81
C ALA A 124 3.87 -7.14 -23.19
N VAL A 125 3.83 -7.25 -21.85
CA VAL A 125 4.04 -8.53 -21.14
C VAL A 125 2.96 -9.55 -21.52
N PHE A 126 1.70 -9.13 -21.64
CA PHE A 126 0.60 -9.97 -22.09
C PHE A 126 0.83 -10.50 -23.51
N ALA A 127 1.15 -9.61 -24.45
CA ALA A 127 1.41 -9.96 -25.84
C ALA A 127 2.60 -10.91 -25.99
N ALA A 128 3.67 -10.69 -25.22
CA ALA A 128 4.81 -11.62 -25.17
C ALA A 128 4.40 -13.00 -24.65
N GLY A 129 3.55 -13.07 -23.62
CA GLY A 129 3.03 -14.33 -23.11
C GLY A 129 2.14 -15.07 -24.11
N VAL A 130 1.25 -14.35 -24.81
CA VAL A 130 0.42 -14.91 -25.89
C VAL A 130 1.28 -15.42 -27.02
N LEU A 131 2.32 -14.67 -27.42
CA LEU A 131 3.26 -15.09 -28.45
C LEU A 131 3.96 -16.40 -28.06
N LEU A 132 4.43 -16.53 -26.81
CA LEU A 132 5.02 -17.77 -26.30
C LEU A 132 4.03 -18.94 -26.28
N LEU A 133 2.77 -18.69 -25.92
CA LEU A 133 1.71 -19.72 -25.96
C LEU A 133 1.46 -20.21 -27.39
N VAL A 134 1.39 -19.29 -28.35
CA VAL A 134 1.12 -19.59 -29.75
C VAL A 134 2.30 -20.34 -30.38
N LEU A 135 3.52 -19.87 -30.18
CA LEU A 135 4.72 -20.51 -30.73
C LEU A 135 5.00 -21.87 -30.08
N GLY A 136 4.79 -21.97 -28.76
CA GLY A 136 5.03 -23.19 -27.98
C GLY A 136 3.89 -24.21 -28.02
N GLY A 137 2.75 -23.89 -28.63
CA GLY A 137 1.62 -24.82 -28.81
C GLY A 137 1.81 -25.83 -29.95
N SER A 138 2.92 -25.73 -30.68
CA SER A 138 3.22 -26.53 -31.88
C SER A 138 4.10 -27.76 -31.62
N GLY A 139 4.65 -27.92 -30.41
CA GLY A 139 5.61 -28.99 -30.06
C GLY A 139 5.32 -29.64 -28.71
N GLU A 140 5.81 -30.86 -28.49
CA GLU A 140 5.66 -31.61 -27.23
C GLU A 140 6.48 -31.02 -26.06
N ASP A 141 7.29 -30.00 -26.35
CA ASP A 141 8.46 -29.56 -25.57
C ASP A 141 8.12 -28.67 -24.36
N GLY A 142 6.84 -28.56 -23.96
CA GLY A 142 6.43 -27.82 -22.76
C GLY A 142 6.60 -26.29 -22.81
N PHE A 143 7.20 -25.73 -23.87
CA PHE A 143 7.44 -24.30 -24.05
C PHE A 143 6.16 -23.44 -23.97
N GLY A 144 5.03 -23.96 -24.45
CA GLY A 144 3.74 -23.27 -24.32
C GLY A 144 3.35 -22.99 -22.86
N LYS A 145 3.78 -23.84 -21.90
CA LYS A 145 3.48 -23.63 -20.47
C LYS A 145 4.18 -22.39 -19.90
N LEU A 146 5.33 -21.99 -20.45
CA LEU A 146 6.06 -20.79 -20.03
C LEU A 146 5.30 -19.50 -20.36
N GLY A 147 4.47 -19.50 -21.41
CA GLY A 147 3.65 -18.35 -21.79
C GLY A 147 2.46 -18.08 -20.86
N VAL A 148 2.03 -19.05 -20.04
CA VAL A 148 0.86 -18.91 -19.15
C VAL A 148 1.05 -17.81 -18.12
N LEU A 149 2.20 -17.79 -17.44
CA LEU A 149 2.52 -16.80 -16.39
C LEU A 149 2.55 -15.35 -16.92
N PRO A 150 3.37 -15.00 -17.94
CA PRO A 150 3.39 -13.64 -18.47
C PRO A 150 2.04 -13.21 -19.05
N THR A 151 1.27 -14.13 -19.65
CA THR A 151 -0.11 -13.85 -20.09
C THR A 151 -1.00 -13.47 -18.91
N ALA A 152 -1.04 -14.30 -17.87
CA ALA A 152 -1.85 -14.00 -16.68
C ALA A 152 -1.43 -12.70 -15.98
N PHE A 153 -0.12 -12.50 -15.78
CA PHE A 153 0.41 -11.28 -15.16
C PHE A 153 0.16 -10.03 -16.00
N GLY A 154 0.38 -10.11 -17.31
CA GLY A 154 0.11 -9.01 -18.24
C GLY A 154 -1.35 -8.62 -18.24
N LEU A 155 -2.27 -9.59 -18.22
CA LEU A 155 -3.71 -9.33 -18.15
C LEU A 155 -4.11 -8.65 -16.84
N VAL A 156 -3.75 -9.26 -15.70
CA VAL A 156 -4.09 -8.75 -14.37
C VAL A 156 -3.47 -7.36 -14.14
N GLY A 157 -2.21 -7.18 -14.54
CA GLY A 157 -1.51 -5.90 -14.45
C GLY A 157 -2.14 -4.80 -15.31
N SER A 158 -2.59 -5.15 -16.52
CA SER A 158 -3.29 -4.22 -17.42
C SER A 158 -4.59 -3.74 -16.81
N VAL A 159 -5.45 -4.68 -16.39
CA VAL A 159 -6.75 -4.37 -15.76
C VAL A 159 -6.53 -3.54 -14.49
N GLY A 160 -5.61 -3.95 -13.63
CA GLY A 160 -5.29 -3.24 -12.38
C GLY A 160 -4.77 -1.82 -12.62
N SER A 161 -3.93 -1.61 -13.63
CA SER A 161 -3.37 -0.30 -13.98
C SER A 161 -4.44 0.65 -14.50
N LEU A 162 -5.32 0.16 -15.39
CA LEU A 162 -6.46 0.93 -15.91
C LEU A 162 -7.44 1.31 -14.81
N MET A 163 -7.83 0.34 -13.96
CA MET A 163 -8.71 0.59 -12.82
C MET A 163 -8.10 1.60 -11.82
N SER A 164 -6.80 1.51 -11.57
CA SER A 164 -6.07 2.46 -10.72
C SER A 164 -6.08 3.88 -11.32
N ALA A 165 -5.78 4.01 -12.61
CA ALA A 165 -5.80 5.30 -13.31
C ALA A 165 -7.20 5.92 -13.32
N ALA A 166 -8.22 5.13 -13.68
CA ALA A 166 -9.62 5.55 -13.65
C ALA A 166 -10.06 5.96 -12.25
N GLY A 167 -9.69 5.18 -11.23
CA GLY A 167 -10.00 5.47 -9.83
C GLY A 167 -9.39 6.79 -9.34
N TRP A 168 -8.13 7.08 -9.68
CA TRP A 168 -7.53 8.39 -9.33
C TRP A 168 -8.16 9.56 -10.09
N ARG A 169 -8.54 9.36 -11.36
CA ARG A 169 -9.24 10.38 -12.14
C ARG A 169 -10.64 10.67 -11.58
N ALA A 170 -11.37 9.64 -11.16
CA ALA A 170 -12.67 9.79 -10.52
C ALA A 170 -12.56 10.54 -9.19
N ARG A 171 -11.56 10.19 -8.35
CA ARG A 171 -11.26 10.91 -7.10
C ARG A 171 -10.88 12.35 -7.32
N HIS A 172 -10.04 12.64 -8.31
CA HIS A 172 -9.70 14.01 -8.69
C HIS A 172 -10.95 14.83 -9.03
N ARG A 173 -11.84 14.31 -9.89
CA ARG A 173 -13.09 14.99 -10.24
C ARG A 173 -14.01 15.17 -9.02
N SER A 174 -14.11 14.16 -8.18
CA SER A 174 -14.94 14.22 -6.98
C SER A 174 -14.43 15.27 -5.99
N VAL A 175 -13.12 15.33 -5.74
CA VAL A 175 -12.49 16.37 -4.91
C VAL A 175 -12.67 17.76 -5.53
N GLN A 176 -12.56 17.90 -6.85
CA GLN A 176 -12.83 19.19 -7.50
C GLN A 176 -14.28 19.65 -7.33
N ALA A 177 -15.24 18.72 -7.32
CA ALA A 177 -16.65 19.05 -7.15
C ALA A 177 -17.01 19.41 -5.71
N THR A 178 -16.42 18.74 -4.72
CA THR A 178 -16.83 18.89 -3.30
C THR A 178 -15.87 19.73 -2.47
N GLY A 179 -14.67 20.01 -3.00
CA GLY A 179 -13.61 20.70 -2.29
C GLY A 179 -12.96 19.85 -1.20
N TRP A 180 -12.10 20.50 -0.42
CA TRP A 180 -11.47 19.92 0.76
C TRP A 180 -12.11 20.46 2.02
N ARG A 181 -12.45 19.57 2.95
CA ARG A 181 -12.96 19.90 4.28
C ARG A 181 -11.95 19.45 5.35
N PRO A 182 -11.70 20.26 6.39
CA PRO A 182 -10.84 19.84 7.49
C PRO A 182 -11.55 18.80 8.36
N ALA A 183 -10.80 17.83 8.88
CA ALA A 183 -11.29 16.82 9.82
C ALA A 183 -10.16 16.34 10.74
N ARG A 184 -10.51 15.56 11.76
CA ARG A 184 -9.57 14.88 12.65
C ARG A 184 -9.67 13.37 12.43
N ALA A 185 -8.55 12.75 12.09
CA ALA A 185 -8.47 11.33 11.82
C ALA A 185 -7.91 10.55 13.02
N THR A 186 -8.60 9.47 13.35
CA THR A 186 -8.13 8.45 14.28
C THR A 186 -8.13 7.10 13.56
N VAL A 187 -6.94 6.57 13.28
CA VAL A 187 -6.79 5.27 12.62
C VAL A 187 -6.80 4.17 13.69
N ARG A 188 -7.85 3.34 13.71
CA ARG A 188 -7.93 2.19 14.61
C ARG A 188 -7.85 0.89 13.82
N PRO A 189 -7.15 -0.14 14.34
CA PRO A 189 -7.32 -1.49 13.85
C PRO A 189 -8.76 -1.91 14.12
N ASP A 190 -9.40 -2.45 13.10
CA ASP A 190 -10.70 -3.08 13.25
C ASP A 190 -10.49 -4.47 13.87
N TYR A 191 -10.62 -4.54 15.20
CA TYR A 191 -10.46 -5.79 15.95
C TYR A 191 -11.77 -6.58 16.04
N GLU A 192 -12.92 -5.97 15.77
CA GLU A 192 -14.23 -6.54 16.09
C GLU A 192 -14.77 -7.50 15.02
N GLY A 193 -14.31 -7.40 13.77
CA GLY A 193 -14.90 -8.19 12.67
C GLY A 193 -14.16 -9.46 12.24
N LEU A 194 -12.83 -9.42 12.07
CA LEU A 194 -12.11 -10.43 11.26
C LEU A 194 -10.60 -10.52 11.55
N GLY A 195 -10.18 -10.27 12.79
CA GLY A 195 -8.80 -10.50 13.27
C GLY A 195 -7.71 -9.90 12.38
N ASN A 196 -7.42 -8.60 12.49
CA ASN A 196 -6.25 -7.93 11.88
C ASN A 196 -6.07 -8.09 10.33
N ARG A 197 -6.97 -8.79 9.62
CA ARG A 197 -6.92 -9.04 8.16
C ARG A 197 -7.58 -7.92 7.36
N LEU A 198 -8.53 -7.20 7.97
CA LEU A 198 -9.18 -6.06 7.31
C LEU A 198 -8.26 -4.84 7.30
N PRO A 199 -8.30 -4.02 6.23
CA PRO A 199 -7.64 -2.73 6.23
C PRO A 199 -8.19 -1.87 7.38
N PRO A 200 -7.32 -1.13 8.10
CA PRO A 200 -7.72 -0.37 9.27
C PRO A 200 -8.80 0.65 8.93
N ALA A 201 -9.77 0.80 9.82
CA ALA A 201 -10.79 1.83 9.75
C ALA A 201 -10.18 3.18 10.19
N THR A 202 -10.58 4.24 9.50
CA THR A 202 -10.20 5.61 9.85
C THR A 202 -11.46 6.35 10.26
N TYR A 203 -11.54 6.68 11.55
CA TYR A 203 -12.61 7.47 12.13
C TYR A 203 -12.28 8.93 11.88
N LEU A 204 -13.20 9.67 11.30
CA LEU A 204 -13.06 11.08 10.98
C LEU A 204 -14.10 11.87 11.77
N THR A 205 -13.64 12.84 12.55
CA THR A 205 -14.48 13.79 13.26
C THR A 205 -14.28 15.16 12.63
N PHE A 206 -15.36 15.79 12.18
CA PHE A 206 -15.34 17.11 11.58
C PHE A 206 -15.46 18.22 12.64
N ASP A 207 -15.14 19.45 12.27
CA ASP A 207 -15.21 20.60 13.19
C ASP A 207 -16.66 20.94 13.61
N ASP A 208 -17.66 20.51 12.83
CA ASP A 208 -19.09 20.61 13.17
C ASP A 208 -19.57 19.52 14.14
N GLY A 209 -18.67 18.62 14.58
CA GLY A 209 -18.97 17.49 15.46
C GLY A 209 -19.53 16.26 14.76
N THR A 210 -19.76 16.31 13.44
CA THR A 210 -20.19 15.12 12.69
C THR A 210 -19.06 14.10 12.62
N GLU A 211 -19.43 12.82 12.61
CA GLU A 211 -18.48 11.71 12.52
C GLU A 211 -18.76 10.84 11.30
N THR A 212 -17.70 10.38 10.65
CA THR A 212 -17.79 9.37 9.58
C THR A 212 -16.66 8.38 9.71
N VAL A 213 -16.92 7.14 9.31
CA VAL A 213 -15.87 6.11 9.22
C VAL A 213 -15.55 5.86 7.76
N VAL A 214 -14.26 5.83 7.43
CA VAL A 214 -13.79 5.53 6.08
C VAL A 214 -12.79 4.38 6.08
N ARG A 215 -12.78 3.63 4.99
CA ARG A 215 -11.86 2.51 4.76
C ARG A 215 -11.05 2.68 3.49
N SER A 216 -9.92 1.97 3.44
CA SER A 216 -9.16 1.85 2.20
C SER A 216 -10.02 1.19 1.13
N VAL A 217 -9.85 1.66 -0.11
CA VAL A 217 -10.36 0.94 -1.27
C VAL A 217 -9.56 -0.36 -1.43
N GLY A 218 -10.25 -1.48 -1.71
CA GLY A 218 -9.65 -2.83 -1.66
C GLY A 218 -8.46 -3.03 -2.59
N TRP A 219 -8.44 -2.33 -3.71
CA TRP A 219 -7.39 -2.41 -4.74
C TRP A 219 -6.22 -1.43 -4.53
N SER A 220 -6.23 -0.68 -3.43
CA SER A 220 -5.19 0.30 -3.13
C SER A 220 -4.07 -0.30 -2.29
N ILE A 221 -2.83 -0.16 -2.77
CA ILE A 221 -1.62 -0.43 -1.97
C ILE A 221 -1.35 0.66 -0.92
N ARG A 222 -2.05 1.80 -0.99
CA ARG A 222 -1.91 2.89 -0.04
C ARG A 222 -2.66 2.55 1.25
N SER A 223 -1.92 2.47 2.34
CA SER A 223 -2.46 2.20 3.68
C SER A 223 -2.29 3.41 4.60
N CYS A 224 -3.26 3.63 5.50
CA CYS A 224 -3.17 4.59 6.60
C CYS A 224 -2.64 3.98 7.91
N ARG A 225 -2.30 2.68 7.94
CA ARG A 225 -1.88 1.93 9.16
C ARG A 225 -0.76 2.63 9.95
N ARG A 226 0.11 3.37 9.26
CA ARG A 226 1.22 4.11 9.88
C ARG A 226 0.78 5.24 10.80
N PHE A 227 -0.42 5.79 10.63
CA PHE A 227 -0.96 6.89 11.43
C PHE A 227 -1.69 6.41 12.70
N ARG A 228 -1.73 5.10 12.95
CA ARG A 228 -2.41 4.50 14.13
C ARG A 228 -1.94 5.04 15.48
N LYS A 229 -0.68 5.50 15.58
CA LYS A 229 -0.12 6.03 16.83
C LYS A 229 -0.47 7.49 17.10
N ASN A 230 -1.10 8.18 16.14
CA ASN A 230 -1.42 9.61 16.21
C ASN A 230 -2.94 9.79 16.13
N PRO A 231 -3.69 9.50 17.21
CA PRO A 231 -5.13 9.74 17.24
C PRO A 231 -5.43 11.24 17.15
N GLY A 232 -6.55 11.60 16.52
CA GLY A 232 -6.98 13.00 16.36
C GLY A 232 -6.11 13.84 15.43
N LEU A 233 -5.31 13.21 14.57
CA LEU A 233 -4.44 13.87 13.60
C LEU A 233 -5.30 14.71 12.64
N ARG A 234 -5.03 16.01 12.51
CA ARG A 234 -5.74 16.84 11.54
C ARG A 234 -5.47 16.33 10.13
N VAL A 235 -6.49 16.28 9.29
CA VAL A 235 -6.43 15.85 7.90
C VAL A 235 -7.35 16.72 7.06
N TRP A 236 -7.15 16.69 5.74
CA TRP A 236 -8.15 17.17 4.79
C TRP A 236 -8.87 15.98 4.18
N ILE A 237 -10.18 16.10 3.99
CA ILE A 237 -10.98 15.11 3.29
C ILE A 237 -11.70 15.79 2.12
N GLY A 238 -11.70 15.12 0.97
CA GLY A 238 -12.40 15.59 -0.22
C GLY A 238 -12.99 14.44 -1.00
N GLY A 239 -13.89 14.77 -1.91
CA GLY A 239 -14.68 13.81 -2.67
C GLY A 239 -15.81 13.15 -1.87
N GLU A 240 -16.56 12.29 -2.54
CA GLU A 240 -17.79 11.65 -2.06
C GLU A 240 -17.84 10.16 -2.42
N GLY A 241 -18.58 9.40 -1.63
CA GLY A 241 -18.82 7.96 -1.87
C GLY A 241 -17.52 7.16 -2.06
N ALA A 242 -17.46 6.31 -3.09
CA ALA A 242 -16.27 5.50 -3.37
C ALA A 242 -15.03 6.29 -3.85
N ASN A 243 -15.21 7.60 -4.10
CA ASN A 243 -14.22 8.50 -4.67
C ASN A 243 -13.69 9.53 -3.67
N MET A 244 -13.72 9.18 -2.38
CA MET A 244 -13.14 10.01 -1.33
C MET A 244 -11.61 9.90 -1.29
N VAL A 245 -10.97 10.97 -0.83
CA VAL A 245 -9.55 11.04 -0.54
C VAL A 245 -9.36 11.69 0.82
N VAL A 246 -8.59 11.03 1.68
CA VAL A 246 -8.08 11.63 2.92
C VAL A 246 -6.63 12.03 2.70
N LEU A 247 -6.32 13.30 2.89
CA LEU A 247 -4.99 13.84 2.78
C LEU A 247 -4.40 13.99 4.17
N PHE A 248 -3.44 13.13 4.48
CA PHE A 248 -2.71 13.19 5.74
C PHE A 248 -1.57 14.21 5.67
N PRO A 249 -1.37 15.03 6.71
CA PRO A 249 -0.17 15.86 6.84
C PRO A 249 1.02 14.91 6.98
N ARG A 250 2.02 15.10 6.11
CA ARG A 250 3.32 14.41 6.10
C ARG A 250 3.32 12.87 6.17
N GLY A 251 4.02 12.24 5.24
CA GLY A 251 4.37 10.83 5.39
C GLY A 251 5.60 10.62 6.27
N ARG A 252 5.63 9.56 7.08
CA ARG A 252 6.81 9.14 7.86
C ARG A 252 8.10 8.94 7.05
N VAL A 253 8.00 8.86 5.72
CA VAL A 253 9.13 8.65 4.77
C VAL A 253 9.30 9.83 3.81
N SER A 254 8.33 10.74 3.76
CA SER A 254 8.34 11.85 2.82
C SER A 254 7.63 13.04 3.44
N ARG A 255 8.29 14.19 3.46
CA ARG A 255 7.72 15.47 3.89
C ARG A 255 6.49 15.91 3.07
N ARG A 256 6.16 15.20 1.99
CA ARG A 256 5.02 15.47 1.14
C ARG A 256 3.72 14.97 1.80
N PRO A 257 2.59 15.69 1.62
CA PRO A 257 1.27 15.20 1.97
C PRO A 257 0.99 13.83 1.35
N TYR A 258 0.20 13.02 2.05
CA TYR A 258 -0.12 11.67 1.62
C TYR A 258 -1.60 11.50 1.34
N ALA A 259 -1.94 11.45 0.06
CA ALA A 259 -3.28 11.12 -0.40
C ALA A 259 -3.60 9.64 -0.16
N PHE A 260 -4.59 9.36 0.65
CA PHE A 260 -5.11 8.04 0.95
C PHE A 260 -6.49 7.89 0.27
N PRO A 261 -6.64 6.97 -0.70
CA PRO A 261 -7.93 6.72 -1.32
C PRO A 261 -8.85 6.02 -0.32
N ALA A 262 -10.00 6.63 -0.07
CA ALA A 262 -10.95 6.18 0.92
C ALA A 262 -12.33 5.96 0.30
N ARG A 263 -13.16 5.20 1.00
CA ARG A 263 -14.60 5.09 0.77
C ARG A 263 -15.29 5.11 2.12
N PRO A 264 -16.53 5.61 2.22
CA PRO A 264 -17.27 5.51 3.46
C PRO A 264 -17.39 4.03 3.77
N GLU A 265 -17.17 3.71 5.04
CA GLU A 265 -17.77 2.51 5.55
C GLU A 265 -19.27 2.74 5.42
N LEU A 266 -19.92 1.91 4.61
CA LEU A 266 -21.35 1.75 4.79
C LEU A 266 -21.48 1.37 6.24
N VAL A 267 -21.95 2.30 7.06
CA VAL A 267 -22.52 1.99 8.35
C VAL A 267 -23.53 0.92 7.96
N ARG A 268 -23.17 -0.36 8.18
CA ARG A 268 -24.17 -1.40 8.32
C ARG A 268 -24.99 -0.80 9.42
N SER A 269 -26.11 -0.20 9.04
CA SER A 269 -27.13 0.28 9.95
C SER A 269 -27.10 -0.73 11.06
N LEU A 270 -26.68 -0.29 12.25
CA LEU A 270 -26.75 -1.08 13.45
C LEU A 270 -28.24 -1.37 13.61
N SER A 271 -28.72 -2.34 12.86
CA SER A 271 -29.97 -2.99 13.10
C SER A 271 -29.74 -3.61 14.45
N THR A 272 -30.27 -2.92 15.47
CA THR A 272 -30.89 -3.62 16.58
C THR A 272 -29.94 -4.57 17.32
N GLN A 273 -28.74 -4.13 17.65
CA GLN A 273 -27.98 -4.76 18.73
C GLN A 273 -27.82 -3.81 19.91
N GLY A 274 -28.90 -3.81 20.70
CA GLY A 274 -28.85 -3.66 22.15
C GLY A 274 -28.31 -2.34 22.64
N CYS A 275 -29.19 -1.33 22.71
CA CYS A 275 -29.06 -0.37 23.79
C CYS A 275 -29.11 -1.15 25.12
N PRO A 276 -28.03 -1.23 25.92
CA PRO A 276 -28.08 -1.84 27.23
C PRO A 276 -28.59 -0.77 28.22
N GLU A 277 -29.80 -0.28 27.99
CA GLU A 277 -30.42 0.79 28.79
C GLU A 277 -31.76 0.34 29.41
N ALA A 278 -31.84 -0.94 29.80
CA ALA A 278 -33.01 -1.47 30.52
C ALA A 278 -32.65 -2.52 31.58
N ARG A 279 -31.45 -2.45 32.18
CA ARG A 279 -31.08 -3.30 33.32
C ARG A 279 -30.35 -2.51 34.40
N ARG A 280 -30.94 -1.40 34.85
CA ARG A 280 -30.49 -0.69 36.06
C ARG A 280 -31.53 -0.60 37.18
N ASP A 281 -32.76 -1.06 36.96
CA ASP A 281 -33.85 -0.84 37.94
C ASP A 281 -34.27 -2.08 38.76
N SER A 282 -33.60 -3.23 38.61
CA SER A 282 -34.06 -4.48 39.28
C SER A 282 -33.23 -4.94 40.48
N LEU A 283 -32.41 -4.07 41.10
CA LEU A 283 -31.60 -4.43 42.29
C LEU A 283 -31.82 -3.50 43.50
N SER A 284 -32.94 -2.78 43.54
CA SER A 284 -33.44 -2.15 44.76
C SER A 284 -34.49 -3.05 45.39
N GLY A 285 -34.12 -3.82 46.43
CA GLY A 285 -35.08 -4.57 47.24
C GLY A 285 -34.60 -5.93 47.72
N LYS A 286 -33.57 -5.96 48.57
CA LYS A 286 -33.39 -7.08 49.51
C LYS A 286 -33.53 -6.52 50.93
N PRO A 287 -34.67 -6.73 51.62
CA PRO A 287 -34.80 -6.34 53.01
C PRO A 287 -33.91 -7.24 53.88
N ALA A 288 -33.24 -6.61 54.85
CA ALA A 288 -32.52 -7.27 55.92
C ALA A 288 -33.52 -8.06 56.79
N LEU A 289 -33.31 -9.38 56.89
CA LEU A 289 -33.89 -10.19 57.95
C LEU A 289 -32.89 -10.17 59.12
N LEU A 290 -33.30 -9.48 60.18
CA LEU A 290 -32.85 -9.74 61.54
C LEU A 290 -33.53 -11.03 62.00
N ASP A 291 -32.72 -12.01 62.39
CA ASP A 291 -32.89 -12.84 63.59
C ASP A 291 -31.61 -13.67 63.81
#